data_AF-A0A441VEN2-F1
#
_entry.id   AF-A0A441VEN2-F1
#
_cell.length_a   1.000
_cell.length_b   1.000
_cell.length_c   1.000
_cell.angle_alpha   90.00
_cell.angle_beta   90.00
_cell.angle_gamma   90.00
#
_symmetry.space_group_name_H-M   'P 1'
#
loop_
_entity.id
_entity.type
_entity.pdbx_description
1 polymer ?
#
loop_
_entity_poly.entity_id
_entity_poly.type
_entity_poly.pdbx_seq_one_letter_code
_entity_poly.pdbx_strand_id
1 'polypeptide(L)' 'ENTGAENQLDAIIKNGKLRVCTTGDYKPFTFHDKPANNYQGIDIDLAKSLASSLGVEAEFVATTWKKLLADFTTGKCD' A
#
# COMPACT_ATOMS: atom_id res chain seq x y z
N GLU A 1 -13.64 -6.52 25.34
CA GLU A 1 -14.20 -6.53 23.98
C GLU A 1 -14.41 -5.07 23.57
N ASN A 2 -13.76 -4.60 22.50
CA ASN A 2 -13.85 -3.20 22.05
C ASN A 2 -14.60 -3.15 20.71
N THR A 3 -15.92 -3.07 20.78
CA THR A 3 -16.83 -2.87 19.64
C THR A 3 -17.00 -1.36 19.41
N GLY A 4 -16.46 -0.82 18.30
CA GLY A 4 -16.71 0.58 17.93
C GLY A 4 -15.85 1.21 16.83
N ALA A 5 -14.75 0.58 16.41
CA ALA A 5 -14.03 0.94 15.19
C ALA A 5 -13.79 -0.35 14.41
N GLU A 6 -14.15 -0.39 13.13
CA GLU A 6 -13.71 -1.45 12.23
C GLU A 6 -12.18 -1.47 12.32
N ASN A 7 -11.59 -2.58 12.78
CA ASN A 7 -10.14 -2.65 12.84
C ASN A 7 -9.61 -2.63 11.40
N GLN A 8 -8.37 -2.16 11.22
CA GLN A 8 -7.84 -1.91 9.88
C GLN A 8 -7.82 -3.18 9.00
N LEU A 9 -7.60 -4.35 9.61
CA LEU A 9 -7.62 -5.63 8.90
C LEU A 9 -9.02 -5.96 8.36
N ASP A 10 -10.06 -5.78 9.18
CA ASP A 10 -11.45 -6.01 8.75
C ASP A 10 -11.82 -5.08 7.58
N ALA A 11 -11.41 -3.81 7.66
CA ALA A 11 -11.64 -2.84 6.59
C ALA A 11 -10.93 -3.23 5.29
N ILE A 12 -9.66 -3.66 5.35
CA ILE A 12 -8.90 -4.15 4.19
C ILE A 12 -9.59 -5.35 3.55
N ILE A 13 -9.96 -6.35 4.35
CA ILE A 13 -10.59 -7.59 3.86
C ILE A 13 -11.95 -7.26 3.21
N LYS A 14 -12.77 -6.45 3.86
CA LYS A 14 -14.09 -6.04 3.35
C LYS A 14 -14.00 -5.21 2.06
N ASN A 15 -13.01 -4.33 1.95
CA ASN A 15 -12.79 -3.52 0.75
C ASN A 15 -12.13 -4.32 -0.38
N GLY A 16 -11.59 -5.51 -0.10
CA GLY A 16 -10.92 -6.35 -1.08
C GLY A 16 -9.57 -5.78 -1.56
N LYS A 17 -9.01 -4.79 -0.85
CA LYS A 17 -7.81 -4.07 -1.26
C LYS A 17 -6.93 -3.67 -0.09
N LEU A 18 -5.62 -3.87 -0.23
CA LEU A 18 -4.57 -3.32 0.60
C LEU A 18 -3.90 -2.15 -0.14
N ARG A 19 -4.10 -0.92 0.34
CA ARG A 19 -3.55 0.30 -0.24
C ARG A 19 -2.17 0.59 0.34
N VAL A 20 -1.13 0.45 -0.47
CA VAL A 20 0.26 0.58 -0.04
C VAL A 20 0.87 1.87 -0.59
N CYS A 21 1.23 2.80 0.30
CA CYS A 21 1.98 3.99 -0.09
C CYS A 21 3.39 3.60 -0.57
N THR A 22 3.82 4.13 -1.71
CA THR A 22 5.17 3.89 -2.23
C THR A 22 5.73 5.11 -2.97
N THR A 23 7.03 5.37 -2.84
CA THR A 23 7.66 6.57 -3.42
C THR A 23 8.04 6.41 -4.89
N GLY A 24 8.34 5.19 -5.33
CA GLY A 24 8.71 4.91 -6.71
C GLY A 24 10.07 5.48 -7.16
N ASP A 25 10.88 5.99 -6.24
CA ASP A 25 12.14 6.70 -6.53
C ASP A 25 13.37 6.08 -5.85
N TYR A 26 13.25 4.88 -5.28
CA TYR A 26 14.30 4.27 -4.46
C TYR A 26 14.57 2.81 -4.81
N LYS A 27 15.42 2.57 -5.83
CA LYS A 27 15.89 1.23 -6.18
C LYS A 27 16.82 0.66 -5.09
N PRO A 28 16.80 -0.67 -4.83
CA PRO A 28 15.97 -1.70 -5.48
C PRO A 28 14.60 -1.93 -4.81
N PHE A 29 14.20 -1.07 -3.87
CA PHE A 29 13.00 -1.22 -3.05
C PHE A 29 11.70 -0.89 -3.78
N THR A 30 11.65 0.29 -4.40
CA THR A 30 10.50 0.77 -5.17
C THR A 30 10.95 1.65 -6.32
N PHE A 31 10.41 1.39 -7.51
CA PHE A 31 10.62 2.19 -8.71
C PHE A 31 9.33 2.26 -9.51
N HIS A 32 8.92 3.48 -9.88
CA HIS A 32 7.78 3.69 -10.78
C HIS A 32 8.27 3.68 -12.23
N ASP A 33 7.96 2.60 -12.95
CA ASP A 33 8.08 2.55 -14.40
C ASP A 33 6.94 3.40 -14.99
N LYS A 34 7.27 4.65 -15.34
CA LYS A 34 6.30 5.60 -15.89
C LYS A 34 5.71 5.13 -17.23
N PRO A 35 6.49 4.62 -18.20
CA PRO A 35 5.94 4.02 -19.42
C PRO A 35 4.90 2.92 -19.18
N ALA A 36 5.19 1.97 -18.29
CA ALA A 36 4.28 0.87 -17.98
C ALA A 36 3.20 1.23 -16.94
N ASN A 37 3.34 2.43 -16.34
CA ASN A 37 2.57 2.90 -15.20
C ASN A 37 2.44 1.85 -14.08
N ASN A 38 3.56 1.22 -13.72
CA ASN A 38 3.58 0.21 -12.67
C ASN A 38 4.75 0.43 -11.71
N TYR A 39 4.65 -0.18 -10.53
CA TYR A 39 5.74 -0.20 -9.56
C TYR A 39 6.46 -1.55 -9.61
N GLN A 40 7.77 -1.51 -9.38
CA GLN A 40 8.64 -2.68 -9.26
C GLN A 40 9.66 -2.52 -8.12
N GLY A 41 10.15 -3.63 -7.57
CA GLY A 41 11.16 -3.65 -6.51
C GLY A 41 10.77 -4.57 -5.35
N ILE A 42 11.70 -4.80 -4.43
CA ILE A 42 11.49 -5.78 -3.35
C ILE A 42 10.30 -5.42 -2.44
N ASP A 43 10.05 -4.14 -2.16
CA ASP A 43 8.91 -3.72 -1.32
C ASP A 43 7.57 -3.93 -2.06
N ILE A 44 7.58 -3.81 -3.39
CA ILE A 44 6.41 -4.05 -4.23
C ILE A 44 6.06 -5.53 -4.24
N ASP A 45 7.05 -6.40 -4.34
CA ASP A 45 6.85 -7.86 -4.34
C ASP A 45 6.38 -8.34 -2.97
N LEU A 46 6.95 -7.80 -1.89
CA LEU A 46 6.51 -8.08 -0.51
C LEU A 46 5.07 -7.62 -0.28
N ALA A 47 4.70 -6.41 -0.73
CA ALA A 47 3.34 -5.88 -0.62
C ALA A 47 2.32 -6.75 -1.38
N LYS A 48 2.66 -7.19 -2.61
CA LYS A 48 1.82 -8.13 -3.39
C LYS A 48 1.67 -9.48 -2.67
N SER A 49 2.75 -10.01 -2.10
CA SER A 49 2.71 -11.26 -1.34
C SER A 49 1.82 -11.15 -0.09
N LEU A 50 1.89 -10.02 0.61
CA LEU A 50 1.04 -9.74 1.78
C LEU A 50 -0.43 -9.66 1.38
N ALA A 51 -0.76 -8.86 0.36
CA ALA A 51 -2.12 -8.74 -0.16
C ALA A 51 -2.69 -10.10 -0.60
N SER A 52 -1.89 -10.90 -1.31
CA SER A 52 -2.27 -12.26 -1.71
C SER A 52 -2.53 -13.17 -0.50
N SER A 53 -1.74 -13.06 0.57
CA SER A 53 -1.94 -13.85 1.80
C SER A 53 -3.23 -13.45 2.53
N LEU A 54 -3.66 -12.21 2.36
CA LEU A 54 -4.91 -11.67 2.88
C LEU A 54 -6.12 -11.92 1.95
N GLY A 55 -5.90 -12.43 0.73
CA GLY A 55 -6.96 -12.64 -0.26
C GLY A 55 -7.48 -11.36 -0.91
N VAL A 56 -6.67 -10.29 -0.93
CA VAL A 56 -7.04 -8.95 -1.45
C VAL A 56 -6.08 -8.48 -2.54
N GLU A 57 -6.46 -7.44 -3.28
CA GLU A 57 -5.59 -6.79 -4.28
C GLU A 57 -4.63 -5.79 -3.62
N ALA A 58 -3.37 -5.73 -4.08
CA ALA A 58 -2.45 -4.66 -3.69
C ALA A 58 -2.66 -3.42 -4.57
N GLU A 59 -3.08 -2.30 -3.99
CA GLU A 59 -3.22 -1.02 -4.68
C GLU A 59 -2.07 -0.09 -4.29
N PHE A 60 -1.20 0.26 -5.24
CA PHE A 60 -0.06 1.13 -4.96
C PHE A 60 -0.45 2.60 -5.07
N VAL A 61 -0.29 3.32 -3.96
CA VAL A 61 -0.61 4.74 -3.84
C VAL A 61 0.67 5.56 -3.92
N ALA A 62 0.79 6.40 -4.94
CA ALA A 62 1.94 7.28 -5.10
C ALA A 62 2.09 8.24 -3.90
N THR A 63 3.29 8.32 -3.35
CA THR A 63 3.68 9.32 -2.34
C THR A 63 5.10 9.84 -2.57
N THR A 64 5.60 10.68 -1.67
CA THR A 64 6.98 11.17 -1.65
C THR A 64 7.50 11.14 -0.23
N TRP A 65 8.82 11.15 -0.03
CA TRP A 65 9.43 11.21 1.31
C TRP A 65 8.87 12.35 2.18
N LYS A 66 8.65 13.53 1.58
CA LYS A 66 8.09 14.69 2.27
C LYS A 66 6.62 14.51 2.69
N LYS A 67 5.85 13.74 1.93
CA LYS A 67 4.40 13.56 2.14
C LYS A 67 4.03 12.29 2.88
N LEU A 68 4.95 11.32 3.00
CA LEU A 68 4.69 9.98 3.51
C LEU A 68 3.88 9.96 4.81
N LEU A 69 4.32 10.71 5.82
CA LEU A 69 3.64 10.74 7.12
C LEU A 69 2.23 11.33 7.01
N ALA A 70 2.04 12.40 6.22
CA ALA A 70 0.74 13.03 6.05
C ALA A 70 -0.22 12.14 5.24
N ASP A 71 0.26 11.52 4.16
CA ASP A 71 -0.51 10.58 3.35
C ASP A 71 -0.95 9.37 4.21
N PHE A 72 -0.08 8.87 5.09
CA PHE A 72 -0.42 7.78 6.01
C PHE A 72 -1.45 8.19 7.07
N THR A 73 -1.22 9.29 7.81
CA THR A 73 -2.12 9.70 8.90
C THR A 73 -3.49 10.18 8.44
N THR A 74 -3.63 10.54 7.16
CA THR A 74 -4.92 10.89 6.54
C THR A 74 -5.66 9.69 5.94
N GLY A 75 -5.11 8.47 6.08
CA GLY A 75 -5.75 7.22 5.61
C GLY A 75 -5.73 7.02 4.10
N LYS A 76 -4.77 7.67 3.41
CA LYS A 76 -4.57 7.50 1.95
C LYS A 76 -4.08 6.10 1.61
N CYS A 77 -3.33 5.49 2.54
CA CYS A 77 -2.86 4.12 2.53
C CYS A 77 -3.16 3.46 3.87
N ASP A 78 -3.02 2.13 3.90
CA ASP A 78 -3.36 1.27 5.03
C ASP A 78 -2.18 0.97 5.96
#